data_AF-A0A352WT90-F1
#
_entry.id   AF-A0A352WT90-F1
#
_cell.length_a   1.000
_cell.length_b   1.000
_cell.length_c   1.000
_cell.angle_alpha   90.00
_cell.angle_beta   90.00
_cell.angle_gamma   90.00
#
_symmetry.space_group_name_H-M   'P 1'
#
loop_
_entity.id
_entity.type
_entity.pdbx_description
1 polymer ?
#
loop_
_entity_poly.entity_id
_entity_poly.type
_entity_poly.pdbx_seq_one_letter_code
_entity_poly.pdbx_strand_id
1 'polypeptide(L)'
;GLCHLGDYEATLFSAHSHNRQYGEAFVQGLPFDSLAEGVSTTKALCLLGKQYDVDMPICRTVYSILFKGERPEDALNALFNRDLKSEFYR
;
A
#
# COMPACT_ATOMS: atom_id res chain seq x y z
N GLY A 1 -3.94 22.54 -0.47
CA GLY A 1 -3.97 22.34 0.98
C GLY A 1 -4.93 21.23 1.36
N LEU A 2 -6.24 21.46 1.21
CA LEU A 2 -7.29 20.54 1.66
C LEU A 2 -7.62 19.36 0.72
N CYS A 3 -7.34 19.45 -0.59
CA CYS A 3 -7.69 18.37 -1.52
C CYS A 3 -6.95 17.06 -1.20
N HIS A 4 -5.67 17.13 -0.80
CA HIS A 4 -4.90 15.94 -0.46
C HIS A 4 -5.38 15.28 0.83
N LEU A 5 -5.79 16.07 1.84
CA LEU A 5 -6.28 15.52 3.10
C LEU A 5 -7.69 14.91 2.92
N GLY A 6 -8.57 15.61 2.20
CA GLY A 6 -9.93 15.12 1.93
C GLY A 6 -9.93 13.86 1.04
N ASP A 7 -9.07 13.80 0.03
CA ASP A 7 -8.90 12.61 -0.81
C ASP A 7 -8.27 11.44 -0.04
N TYR A 8 -7.31 11.72 0.84
CA TYR A 8 -6.72 10.73 1.75
C TYR A 8 -7.76 10.14 2.70
N GLU A 9 -8.56 11.00 3.36
CA GLU A 9 -9.60 10.55 4.29
C GLU A 9 -10.67 9.73 3.57
N ALA A 10 -11.13 10.20 2.40
CA ALA A 10 -12.11 9.49 1.59
C ALA A 10 -11.57 8.14 1.11
N THR A 11 -10.32 8.07 0.67
CA THR A 11 -9.72 6.83 0.15
C THR A 11 -9.47 5.79 1.24
N LEU A 12 -9.09 6.20 2.45
CA LEU A 12 -8.75 5.26 3.51
C LEU A 12 -9.92 4.91 4.43
N PHE A 13 -10.78 5.86 4.74
CA PHE A 13 -11.82 5.68 5.77
C PHE A 13 -13.22 5.51 5.19
N SER A 14 -13.48 5.89 3.93
CA SER A 14 -14.79 5.67 3.33
C SER A 14 -15.04 4.19 3.05
N ALA A 15 -16.21 3.71 3.45
CA ALA A 15 -16.73 2.40 3.06
C ALA A 15 -16.97 2.27 1.54
N HIS A 16 -17.00 3.39 0.81
CA HIS A 16 -17.16 3.44 -0.65
C HIS A 16 -15.82 3.48 -1.42
N SER A 17 -14.69 3.47 -0.72
CA SER A 17 -13.38 3.41 -1.37
C SER A 17 -13.15 2.04 -1.98
N HIS A 18 -13.03 1.97 -3.30
CA HIS A 18 -12.69 0.72 -4.00
C HIS A 18 -11.34 0.16 -3.56
N ASN A 19 -10.36 1.01 -3.22
CA ASN A 19 -9.06 0.56 -2.73
C ASN A 19 -9.18 -0.15 -1.38
N ARG A 20 -9.98 0.41 -0.47
CA ARG A 20 -10.24 -0.19 0.84
C ARG A 20 -11.01 -1.49 0.69
N GLN A 21 -12.12 -1.46 -0.05
CA GLN A 21 -12.98 -2.64 -0.27
C GLN A 21 -12.19 -3.78 -0.93
N TYR A 22 -11.33 -3.47 -1.91
CA TYR A 22 -10.44 -4.45 -2.51
C TYR A 22 -9.48 -5.06 -1.49
N GLY A 23 -8.83 -4.25 -0.66
CA GLY A 23 -7.91 -4.74 0.38
C GLY A 23 -8.61 -5.67 1.38
N GLU A 24 -9.82 -5.31 1.83
CA GLU A 24 -10.64 -6.13 2.72
C GLU A 24 -11.04 -7.46 2.05
N ALA A 25 -11.57 -7.40 0.83
CA ALA A 25 -11.95 -8.59 0.07
C ALA A 25 -10.75 -9.50 -0.21
N PHE A 26 -9.59 -8.93 -0.58
CA PHE A 26 -8.36 -9.66 -0.85
C PHE A 26 -7.91 -10.49 0.35
N VAL A 27 -7.88 -9.90 1.56
CA VAL A 27 -7.47 -10.61 2.78
C VAL A 27 -8.51 -11.66 3.21
N GLN A 28 -9.79 -11.40 2.95
CA GLN A 28 -10.88 -12.35 3.24
C GLN A 28 -11.02 -13.47 2.19
N GLY A 29 -10.27 -13.41 1.09
CA GLY A 29 -10.39 -14.36 -0.02
C GLY A 29 -11.71 -14.22 -0.80
N LEU A 30 -12.33 -13.05 -0.76
CA LEU A 30 -13.57 -12.73 -1.46
C LEU A 30 -13.27 -12.13 -2.85
N PRO A 31 -14.13 -12.38 -3.86
CA PRO A 31 -14.00 -11.74 -5.16
C PRO A 31 -14.27 -10.22 -5.06
N PHE A 32 -13.63 -9.46 -5.95
CA PHE A 32 -13.86 -8.03 -6.13
C PHE A 32 -13.75 -7.68 -7.61
N ASP A 33 -14.83 -7.14 -8.18
CA ASP A 33 -14.98 -6.96 -9.64
C ASP A 33 -14.75 -5.52 -10.12
N SER A 34 -14.67 -4.57 -9.20
CA SER A 34 -14.41 -3.16 -9.52
C SER A 34 -12.91 -2.87 -9.66
N LEU A 35 -12.57 -1.76 -10.33
CA LEU A 35 -11.20 -1.29 -10.39
C LEU A 35 -10.74 -0.73 -9.04
N ALA A 36 -9.67 -1.30 -8.49
CA ALA A 36 -8.89 -0.73 -7.39
C ALA A 36 -7.55 -0.18 -7.92
N GLU A 37 -7.50 1.13 -8.17
CA GLU A 37 -6.34 1.80 -8.77
C GLU A 37 -5.06 1.65 -7.94
N GLY A 38 -5.18 1.44 -6.63
CA GLY A 38 -4.07 1.19 -5.71
C GLY A 38 -3.25 -0.05 -6.07
N VAL A 39 -3.87 -1.06 -6.70
CA VAL A 39 -3.20 -2.30 -7.12
C VAL A 39 -2.18 -2.03 -8.23
N SER A 40 -2.61 -1.39 -9.31
CA SER A 40 -1.73 -1.02 -10.44
C SER A 40 -0.73 0.06 -10.02
N THR A 41 -1.17 1.03 -9.22
CA THR A 41 -0.34 2.12 -8.71
C THR A 41 0.80 1.60 -7.83
N THR A 42 0.54 0.61 -6.97
CA THR A 42 1.58 -0.01 -6.13
C THR A 42 2.71 -0.61 -6.97
N LYS A 43 2.36 -1.28 -8.07
CA LYS A 43 3.34 -1.85 -9.01
C LYS A 43 4.17 -0.75 -9.68
N ALA A 44 3.53 0.33 -10.13
CA ALA A 44 4.24 1.47 -10.72
C ALA A 44 5.17 2.15 -9.71
N LEU A 45 4.72 2.39 -8.48
CA LEU A 45 5.52 3.01 -7.42
C LEU A 45 6.75 2.16 -7.05
N CYS A 46 6.63 0.84 -6.99
CA CYS A 46 7.79 -0.03 -6.75
C CYS A 46 8.82 0.05 -7.89
N LEU A 47 8.37 0.16 -9.14
CA LEU A 47 9.26 0.34 -10.30
C LEU A 47 9.97 1.70 -10.24
N LEU A 48 9.23 2.78 -9.98
CA LEU A 48 9.78 4.13 -9.86
C LEU A 48 10.76 4.22 -8.67
N GLY A 49 10.41 3.64 -7.51
CA GLY A 49 11.30 3.61 -6.35
C GLY A 49 12.64 2.95 -6.67
N LYS A 50 12.63 1.84 -7.43
CA LYS A 50 13.87 1.22 -7.91
C LYS A 50 14.64 2.10 -8.90
N GLN A 51 13.94 2.76 -9.82
CA GLN A 51 14.55 3.60 -10.85
C GLN A 51 15.26 4.83 -10.25
N TYR A 52 14.67 5.43 -9.22
CA TYR A 52 15.16 6.65 -8.61
C TYR A 52 15.94 6.43 -7.31
N ASP A 53 16.26 5.17 -6.98
CA ASP A 53 16.92 4.78 -5.72
C ASP A 53 16.20 5.34 -4.46
N VAL A 54 14.87 5.35 -4.50
CA VAL A 54 14.01 5.80 -3.39
C VAL A 54 13.49 4.60 -2.62
N ASP A 55 13.65 4.67 -1.30
CA ASP A 55 13.21 3.64 -0.40
C ASP A 55 11.69 3.67 -0.19
N MET A 56 10.96 2.66 -0.68
CA MET A 56 9.48 2.58 -0.66
C MET A 56 8.97 1.40 0.19
N PRO A 57 9.21 1.37 1.51
CA PRO A 57 8.86 0.23 2.36
C PRO A 57 7.40 -0.19 2.26
N ILE A 58 6.48 0.76 2.45
CA ILE A 58 5.03 0.49 2.47
C ILE A 58 4.58 -0.08 1.13
N CYS A 59 4.93 0.58 0.01
CA CYS A 59 4.57 0.08 -1.32
C CYS A 59 5.17 -1.30 -1.60
N ARG A 60 6.40 -1.58 -1.16
CA ARG A 60 7.02 -2.90 -1.35
C ARG A 60 6.34 -3.98 -0.51
N THR A 61 5.91 -3.68 0.71
CA THR A 61 5.11 -4.58 1.54
C THR A 61 3.75 -4.88 0.91
N VAL A 62 3.04 -3.85 0.43
CA VAL A 62 1.77 -4.06 -0.29
C VAL A 62 2.02 -4.88 -1.57
N TYR A 63 3.09 -4.58 -2.31
CA TYR A 63 3.46 -5.32 -3.51
C TYR A 63 3.75 -6.80 -3.24
N SER A 64 4.44 -7.13 -2.14
CA SER A 64 4.76 -8.52 -1.82
C SER A 64 3.53 -9.32 -1.43
N ILE A 65 2.61 -8.72 -0.67
CA ILE A 65 1.30 -9.31 -0.36
C ILE A 65 0.51 -9.57 -1.64
N LEU A 66 0.34 -8.56 -2.49
CA LEU A 66 -0.54 -8.63 -3.67
C LEU A 66 0.03 -9.50 -4.80
N PHE A 67 1.35 -9.47 -5.03
CA PHE A 67 1.97 -10.03 -6.24
C PHE A 67 2.99 -11.14 -5.97
N LYS A 68 3.41 -11.35 -4.72
CA LYS A 68 4.36 -12.41 -4.34
C LYS A 68 3.75 -13.47 -3.42
N GLY A 69 2.49 -13.29 -3.00
CA GLY A 69 1.80 -14.23 -2.13
C GLY A 69 2.37 -14.28 -0.72
N GLU A 70 3.04 -13.21 -0.28
CA GLU A 70 3.50 -13.11 1.10
C GLU A 70 2.30 -12.99 2.04
N ARG A 71 2.33 -13.70 3.17
CA ARG A 71 1.25 -13.63 4.16
C ARG A 71 1.20 -12.20 4.73
N PRO A 72 0.01 -11.55 4.81
CA PRO A 72 -0.09 -10.18 5.30
C PRO A 72 0.54 -9.96 6.68
N GLU A 73 0.36 -10.92 7.60
CA GLU A 73 0.93 -10.86 8.95
C GLU A 73 2.47 -10.84 8.93
N ASP A 74 3.10 -11.70 8.14
CA ASP A 74 4.55 -11.76 8.01
C ASP A 74 5.11 -10.48 7.39
N ALA A 75 4.48 -10.02 6.31
CA ALA A 75 4.88 -8.82 5.59
C ALA A 75 4.77 -7.56 6.46
N LEU A 76 3.70 -7.44 7.25
CA LEU A 76 3.51 -6.35 8.22
C LEU A 76 4.50 -6.44 9.37
N ASN A 77 4.75 -7.64 9.92
CA ASN A 77 5.76 -7.84 10.96
C ASN A 77 7.15 -7.43 10.46
N ALA A 78 7.53 -7.81 9.24
CA ALA A 78 8.79 -7.39 8.64
C ALA A 78 8.87 -5.86 8.44
N LEU A 79 7.76 -5.24 8.03
CA LEU A 79 7.67 -3.78 7.86
C LEU A 79 7.89 -3.04 9.19
N PHE A 80 7.22 -3.47 10.27
CA PHE A 80 7.31 -2.83 11.59
C PHE A 80 8.64 -3.08 12.29
N ASN A 81 9.27 -4.23 12.06
CA ASN A 81 10.58 -4.56 12.63
C ASN A 81 11.76 -3.98 11.83
N ARG A 82 11.50 -3.24 10.75
CA ARG A 82 12.56 -2.58 10.00
C ARG A 82 13.21 -1.50 10.85
N ASP A 83 14.54 -1.37 10.76
CA ASP A 83 15.25 -0.26 11.37
C ASP A 83 14.64 1.08 10.92
N LEU A 84 14.34 1.93 11.91
CA LEU A 84 13.89 3.30 11.67
C LEU A 84 15.02 4.03 10.96
N LYS A 85 14.79 4.47 9.71
CA LYS A 85 15.62 5.52 9.14
C LYS A 85 15.36 6.80 9.93
N SER A 86 16.41 7.54 10.28
CA SER A 86 16.26 8.86 10.92
C SER A 86 15.44 9.76 9.99
N GLU A 87 14.24 10.16 10.43
CA GLU A 87 13.40 11.12 9.69
C GLU A 87 13.91 12.56 9.84
N PHE A 88 14.87 12.79 10.74
CA PHE A 88 15.51 14.07 10.95
C PHE A 88 16.96 13.99 10.48
N TYR A 89 17.24 14.58 9.32
CA TYR A 89 18.58 15.09 9.05
C TYR A 89 18.71 16.39 9.86
N ARG A 90 19.69 16.43 10.78
CA ARG A 90 20.14 17.69 11.41
C ARG A 90 20.98 18.50 10.43
#